data_AF-A0A382QEI8-F1
#
_entry.id   AF-A0A382QEI8-F1
#
_cell.length_a   1.000
_cell.length_b   1.000
_cell.length_c   1.000
_cell.angle_alpha   90.00
_cell.angle_beta   90.00
_cell.angle_gamma   90.00
#
_symmetry.space_group_name_H-M   'P 1'
#
loop_
_entity.id
_entity.type
_entity.pdbx_description
1 polymer ?
#
loop_
_entity_poly.entity_id
_entity_poly.type
_entity_poly.pdbx_seq_one_letter_code
_entity_poly.pdbx_strand_id
1 'polypeptide(L)'
;VGRGQRGAAPTLAIVVLANGITLITALSVSAVATNMRVGSGGPYYIISRSLGLEIGGALGLPLFLSQALSVTLYSFGLAESLRFVWPEVPVPMVAAATILVAARTRAR
;
A
#
# COMPACT_ATOMS: atom_id res chain seq x y z
N VAL A 1 -13.29 -22.27 13.51
CA VAL A 1 -12.83 -21.03 12.83
C VAL A 1 -14.04 -20.36 12.19
N GLY A 2 -14.88 -19.53 12.81
CA GLY A 2 -14.81 -18.75 14.03
C GLY A 2 -15.35 -17.34 13.71
N ARG A 3 -16.65 -17.25 13.38
CA ARG A 3 -17.53 -16.07 13.20
C ARG A 3 -16.86 -14.68 13.29
N GLY A 4 -17.04 -13.87 12.25
CA GLY A 4 -16.63 -12.46 12.22
C GLY A 4 -17.00 -11.73 13.52
N GLN A 5 -16.00 -11.15 14.17
CA GLN A 5 -16.08 -10.55 15.51
C GLN A 5 -17.02 -9.33 15.60
N ARG A 6 -17.59 -8.89 14.47
CA ARG A 6 -18.70 -7.94 14.37
C ARG A 6 -19.65 -8.48 13.29
N GLY A 7 -20.96 -8.38 13.49
CA GLY A 7 -21.97 -8.91 12.57
C GLY A 7 -21.78 -8.47 11.10
N ALA A 8 -22.49 -9.11 10.16
CA ALA A 8 -22.36 -8.79 8.73
C ALA A 8 -22.61 -7.30 8.43
N ALA A 9 -23.59 -6.68 9.09
CA ALA A 9 -23.94 -5.27 8.91
C ALA A 9 -22.81 -4.28 9.27
N PRO A 10 -22.19 -4.31 10.47
CA PRO A 10 -21.09 -3.40 10.80
C PRO A 10 -19.83 -3.63 9.95
N THR A 11 -19.56 -4.86 9.51
CA THR A 11 -18.42 -5.13 8.62
C THR A 11 -18.63 -4.51 7.24
N LEU A 12 -19.84 -4.63 6.68
CA LEU A 12 -20.20 -4.00 5.41
C LEU A 12 -20.14 -2.47 5.50
N ALA A 13 -20.57 -1.87 6.62
CA ALA A 13 -20.48 -0.42 6.82
C ALA A 13 -19.02 0.08 6.75
N ILE A 14 -18.08 -0.63 7.36
CA ILE A 14 -16.64 -0.29 7.30
C ILE A 14 -16.12 -0.36 5.85
N VAL A 15 -16.51 -1.39 5.09
CA VAL A 15 -16.09 -1.55 3.69
C VAL A 15 -16.62 -0.43 2.80
N VAL A 16 -17.88 -0.03 2.99
CA VAL A 16 -18.49 1.09 2.23
C VAL A 16 -17.77 2.40 2.57
N LEU A 17 -17.51 2.68 3.84
CA LEU A 17 -16.78 3.88 4.26
C LEU A 17 -15.35 3.91 3.70
N ALA A 18 -14.62 2.79 3.77
CA ALA A 18 -13.27 2.70 3.23
C ALA A 18 -13.21 2.93 1.71
N ASN A 19 -14.17 2.35 0.97
CA ASN A 19 -14.31 2.61 -0.46
C ASN A 19 -14.67 4.08 -0.76
N GLY A 20 -15.54 4.69 0.06
CA GLY A 20 -15.88 6.11 -0.06
C GLY A 20 -14.67 7.02 0.09
N ILE A 21 -13.84 6.79 1.11
CA ILE A 21 -12.59 7.55 1.31
C ILE A 21 -11.67 7.38 0.09
N THR A 22 -11.46 6.15 -0.37
CA THR A 22 -10.60 5.84 -1.53
C THR A 22 -11.09 6.54 -2.80
N LEU A 23 -12.40 6.57 -3.03
CA LEU A 23 -13.00 7.21 -4.19
C LEU A 23 -12.82 8.73 -4.18
N ILE A 24 -13.01 9.36 -3.03
CA ILE A 24 -12.80 10.81 -2.86
C ILE A 24 -11.31 11.15 -3.07
N THR A 25 -10.38 10.36 -2.52
CA THR A 25 -8.95 10.54 -2.75
C THR A 25 -8.59 10.39 -4.24
N ALA A 26 -9.12 9.36 -4.92
CA ALA A 26 -8.88 9.14 -6.34
C ALA A 26 -9.41 10.29 -7.21
N LEU A 27 -10.61 10.82 -6.89
CA LEU A 27 -11.17 11.99 -7.58
C LEU A 27 -10.30 13.24 -7.37
N SER A 28 -9.79 13.47 -6.15
CA SER A 28 -8.87 14.58 -5.86
C SER A 28 -7.57 14.46 -6.67
N VAL A 29 -6.96 13.28 -6.70
CA VAL A 29 -5.75 13.02 -7.51
C VAL A 29 -6.02 13.21 -9.00
N SER A 30 -7.19 12.80 -9.50
CA SER A 30 -7.60 12.97 -10.90
C SER A 30 -7.79 14.45 -11.29
N ALA A 31 -8.41 15.24 -10.41
CA ALA A 31 -8.57 16.69 -10.62
C ALA A 31 -7.20 17.40 -10.68
N VAL A 32 -6.30 17.02 -9.79
CA VAL A 32 -4.90 17.49 -9.80
C VAL A 32 -4.25 17.08 -11.13
N ALA A 33 -4.31 15.81 -11.54
CA ALA A 33 -3.74 15.31 -12.78
C ALA A 33 -4.26 16.02 -14.05
N THR A 34 -5.55 16.35 -14.09
CA THR A 34 -6.19 17.01 -15.24
C THR A 34 -5.78 18.48 -15.36
N ASN A 35 -5.45 19.14 -14.25
CA ASN A 35 -5.02 20.53 -14.23
C ASN A 35 -3.50 20.71 -14.49
N MET A 36 -2.77 19.63 -14.73
CA MET A 36 -1.31 19.64 -14.95
C MET A 36 -0.94 19.36 -16.40
N ARG A 37 0.01 20.14 -16.96
CA ARG A 37 0.62 19.85 -18.26
C ARG A 37 1.55 18.64 -18.11
N VAL A 38 1.15 17.50 -18.65
CA VAL A 38 1.87 16.22 -18.53
C VAL A 38 3.19 16.29 -19.31
N GLY A 39 4.31 16.44 -18.60
CA GLY A 39 5.65 16.22 -19.12
C GLY A 39 6.13 14.77 -18.90
N SER A 40 7.15 14.34 -19.65
CA SER A 40 7.72 12.98 -19.72
C SER A 40 8.42 12.46 -18.43
N GLY A 41 7.94 12.79 -17.23
CA GLY A 41 8.63 12.50 -15.96
C GLY A 41 7.88 11.65 -14.93
N GLY A 42 6.70 11.13 -15.26
CA GLY A 42 5.89 10.31 -14.34
C GLY A 42 5.25 11.11 -13.18
N PRO A 43 4.59 10.43 -12.21
CA PRO A 43 3.79 11.08 -11.16
C PRO A 43 4.59 12.03 -10.25
N TYR A 44 5.87 11.73 -9.99
CA TYR A 44 6.74 12.55 -9.13
C TYR A 44 7.13 13.89 -9.78
N TYR A 45 7.32 13.89 -11.10
CA TYR A 45 7.59 15.11 -11.88
C TYR A 45 6.35 16.01 -11.95
N ILE A 46 5.18 15.39 -11.99
CA ILE A 46 3.88 16.04 -12.00
C ILE A 46 3.58 16.71 -10.64
N ILE A 47 3.86 16.04 -9.52
CA ILE A 47 3.61 16.56 -8.15
C ILE A 47 4.63 17.64 -7.74
N SER A 48 5.91 17.45 -8.03
CA SER A 48 6.99 18.34 -7.55
C SER A 48 6.96 19.77 -8.11
N ARG A 49 6.46 19.97 -9.34
CA ARG A 49 6.29 21.32 -9.92
C ARG A 49 4.98 22.01 -9.53
N SER A 50 3.93 21.25 -9.18
CA SER A 50 2.58 21.80 -9.04
C SER A 50 2.18 22.04 -7.58
N LEU A 51 2.82 21.37 -6.63
CA LEU A 51 2.48 21.45 -5.21
C LEU A 51 3.65 21.91 -4.31
N GLY A 52 4.86 22.04 -4.88
CA GLY A 52 6.06 22.44 -4.14
C GLY A 52 6.63 21.32 -3.25
N LEU A 53 7.86 21.53 -2.76
CA LEU A 53 8.56 20.60 -1.86
C LEU A 53 7.79 20.32 -0.57
N GLU A 54 7.03 21.30 -0.05
CA GLU A 54 6.26 21.18 1.19
C GLU A 54 5.14 20.14 1.10
N ILE A 55 4.27 20.22 0.09
CA ILE A 55 3.15 19.28 -0.07
C ILE A 55 3.64 17.92 -0.57
N GLY A 56 4.65 17.90 -1.45
CA GLY A 56 5.29 16.66 -1.91
C GLY A 56 5.95 15.87 -0.78
N GLY A 57 6.62 16.55 0.16
CA GLY A 57 7.17 15.93 1.36
C GLY A 57 6.10 15.46 2.35
N ALA A 58 5.05 16.27 2.56
CA ALA A 58 3.94 15.95 3.46
C ALA A 58 3.14 14.71 3.03
N LEU A 59 2.94 14.50 1.72
CA LEU A 59 2.30 13.28 1.20
C LEU A 59 3.30 12.13 0.98
N GLY A 60 4.56 12.43 0.66
CA GLY A 60 5.59 11.44 0.35
C GLY A 60 6.03 10.62 1.56
N LEU A 61 6.22 11.23 2.72
CA LEU A 61 6.66 10.53 3.94
C LEU A 61 5.64 9.49 4.43
N PRO A 62 4.34 9.81 4.59
CA PRO A 62 3.33 8.82 4.97
C PRO A 62 3.16 7.71 3.93
N LEU A 63 3.22 8.06 2.63
CA LEU A 63 3.10 7.08 1.56
C LEU A 63 4.28 6.11 1.58
N PHE A 64 5.52 6.60 1.71
CA PHE A 64 6.70 5.76 1.82
C PHE A 64 6.60 4.79 3.00
N LEU A 65 6.20 5.28 4.17
CA LEU A 65 6.02 4.45 5.36
C LEU A 65 4.91 3.40 5.16
N SER A 66 3.77 3.79 4.58
CA SER A 66 2.66 2.88 4.28
C SER A 66 3.09 1.76 3.32
N GLN A 67 3.86 2.09 2.28
CA GLN A 67 4.39 1.09 1.35
C GLN A 67 5.39 0.15 2.04
N ALA A 68 6.28 0.66 2.89
CA ALA A 68 7.24 -0.16 3.64
C ALA A 68 6.53 -1.14 4.60
N LEU A 69 5.53 -0.66 5.33
CA LEU A 69 4.71 -1.48 6.22
C LEU A 69 3.90 -2.52 5.43
N SER A 70 3.34 -2.16 4.28
CA SER A 70 2.59 -3.08 3.42
C SER A 70 3.45 -4.23 2.92
N VAL A 71 4.68 -3.96 2.45
CA VAL A 71 5.63 -5.00 2.02
C VAL A 71 5.94 -5.96 3.18
N THR A 72 6.13 -5.41 4.38
CA THR A 72 6.39 -6.21 5.57
C THR A 72 5.19 -7.08 5.92
N LEU A 73 4.00 -6.50 5.98
CA LEU A 73 2.75 -7.19 6.30
C LEU A 73 2.46 -8.34 5.31
N TYR A 74 2.60 -8.09 4.01
CA TYR A 74 2.36 -9.12 2.99
C TYR A 74 3.39 -10.25 3.06
N SER A 75 4.65 -9.93 3.36
CA SER A 75 5.72 -10.93 3.51
C SER A 75 5.48 -11.85 4.71
N PHE A 76 5.09 -11.28 5.85
CA PHE A 76 4.72 -12.05 7.05
C PHE A 76 3.42 -12.84 6.86
N GLY A 77 2.41 -12.25 6.21
CA GLY A 77 1.16 -12.95 5.88
C GLY A 77 1.37 -14.14 4.95
N LEU A 78 2.29 -14.01 3.99
CA LEU A 78 2.71 -15.12 3.14
C LEU A 78 3.46 -16.20 3.93
N ALA A 79 4.40 -15.81 4.79
CA ALA A 79 5.16 -16.75 5.61
C ALA A 79 4.26 -17.57 6.56
N GLU A 80 3.27 -16.92 7.20
CA GLU A 80 2.27 -17.61 8.03
C GLU A 80 1.35 -18.50 7.19
N SER A 81 0.91 -18.03 6.01
CA SER A 81 0.09 -18.85 5.10
C SER A 81 0.85 -20.09 4.61
N LEU A 82 2.16 -19.98 4.40
CA LEU A 82 3.00 -21.10 3.98
C LEU A 82 3.14 -22.16 5.09
N ARG A 83 3.12 -21.72 6.35
CA ARG A 83 3.15 -22.62 7.52
C ARG A 83 1.93 -23.54 7.61
N PHE A 84 0.79 -23.14 7.04
CA PHE A 84 -0.37 -24.04 6.92
C PHE A 84 -0.11 -25.23 5.99
N VAL A 85 0.77 -25.08 4.99
CA VAL A 85 1.13 -26.14 4.03
C VAL A 85 2.37 -26.91 4.52
N TRP A 86 3.37 -26.21 5.06
CA TRP A 86 4.59 -26.78 5.61
C TRP A 86 4.87 -26.26 7.03
N PRO A 87 4.54 -27.02 8.08
CA PRO A 87 4.61 -26.54 9.46
C PRO A 87 6.03 -26.35 10.02
N GLU A 88 7.04 -26.98 9.41
CA GLU A 88 8.47 -26.92 9.80
C GLU A 88 9.18 -25.64 9.33
N VAL A 89 8.49 -24.76 8.61
CA VAL A 89 9.14 -23.61 7.96
C VAL A 89 9.38 -22.47 8.96
N PRO A 90 10.63 -21.98 9.10
CA PRO A 90 10.92 -20.83 9.94
C PRO A 90 10.38 -19.54 9.30
N VAL A 91 9.26 -19.04 9.86
CA VAL A 91 8.56 -17.80 9.47
C VAL A 91 9.49 -16.60 9.27
N PRO A 92 10.41 -16.25 10.20
CA PRO A 92 11.27 -15.07 10.02
C PRO A 92 12.22 -15.20 8.82
N MET A 93 12.66 -16.43 8.49
CA MET A 93 13.55 -16.66 7.36
C MET A 93 12.83 -16.51 6.02
N VAL A 94 11.59 -17.00 5.93
CA VAL A 94 10.76 -16.86 4.72
C VAL A 94 10.31 -15.40 4.52
N ALA A 95 9.93 -14.70 5.58
CA ALA A 95 9.61 -13.28 5.50
C ALA A 95 10.84 -12.47 5.06
N ALA A 96 12.03 -12.76 5.61
CA ALA A 96 13.27 -12.10 5.19
C ALA A 96 13.63 -12.41 3.73
N ALA A 97 13.51 -13.68 3.30
CA ALA A 97 13.78 -14.08 1.93
C ALA A 97 12.83 -13.40 0.93
N THR A 98 11.53 -13.32 1.23
CA THR A 98 10.53 -12.67 0.37
C THR A 98 10.75 -11.17 0.26
N ILE A 99 11.10 -10.49 1.37
CA ILE A 99 11.49 -9.07 1.35
C ILE A 99 12.78 -8.86 0.54
N LEU A 100 13.80 -9.71 0.72
CA LEU A 100 15.06 -9.62 -0.03
C LEU A 100 14.88 -9.83 -1.53
N VAL A 101 14.05 -10.81 -1.92
CA VAL A 101 13.71 -11.05 -3.33
C VAL A 101 12.94 -9.85 -3.90
N ALA A 102 11.94 -9.33 -3.18
CA ALA A 102 11.17 -8.16 -3.59
C ALA A 102 12.02 -6.89 -3.70
N ALA A 103 13.00 -6.72 -2.80
CA ALA A 103 13.96 -5.63 -2.86
C ALA A 103 14.88 -5.78 -4.07
N ARG A 104 15.34 -7.01 -4.38
CA ARG A 104 16.24 -7.29 -5.49
C ARG A 104 15.56 -7.13 -6.86
N THR A 105 14.28 -7.45 -6.99
CA THR A 105 13.53 -7.25 -8.24
C THR A 105 13.23 -5.79 -8.54
N ARG A 106 13.07 -4.93 -7.51
CA ARG A 106 12.93 -3.47 -7.70
C ARG A 106 14.24 -2.73 -7.97
N ALA A 107 15.38 -3.36 -7.69
CA ALA A 107 16.70 -2.80 -7.96
C ALA A 107 17.21 -3.05 -9.39
N ARG A 108 16.40 -3.69 -10.25
CA ARG A 108 16.62 -3.88 -11.69
C ARG A 108 15.61 -3.07 -12.47
#